data_AF-A0A7J4JUW0-F1
#
_entry.id   AF-A0A7J4JUW0-F1
#
_cell.length_a   1.000
_cell.length_b   1.000
_cell.length_c   1.000
_cell.angle_alpha   90.00
_cell.angle_beta   90.00
_cell.angle_gamma   90.00
#
_symmetry.space_group_name_H-M   'P 1'
#
loop_
_entity.id
_entity.type
_entity.pdbx_description
1 polymer ?
#
loop_
_entity_poly.entity_id
_entity_poly.type
_entity_poly.pdbx_seq_one_letter_code
_entity_poly.pdbx_strand_id
1 'polypeptide(L)' 'MKTPIPDDEVKAGALSDESKKRLSEGKITELDFEVAQILHKINERYN' A
#
# COMPACT_ATOMS: atom_id res chain seq x y z
N MET A 1 -9.24 5.63 -5.87
CA MET A 1 -7.88 5.88 -6.40
C MET A 1 -7.12 4.57 -6.34
N LYS A 2 -6.26 4.25 -7.32
CA LYS A 2 -5.55 2.96 -7.35
C LYS A 2 -4.08 3.19 -7.00
N THR A 3 -3.65 2.68 -5.85
CA THR A 3 -2.23 2.67 -5.45
C THR A 3 -1.50 1.52 -6.12
N PRO A 4 -0.16 1.59 -6.26
CA PRO A 4 0.64 0.48 -6.78
C PRO A 4 0.76 -0.69 -5.77
N ILE A 5 0.22 -0.52 -4.56
CA ILE A 5 0.14 -1.50 -3.49
C ILE A 5 -1.21 -2.24 -3.55
N PRO A 6 -1.23 -3.58 -3.44
CA PRO A 6 -2.45 -4.38 -3.32
C PRO A 6 -3.28 -4.06 -2.06
N ASP A 7 -4.61 -4.05 -2.16
CA ASP A 7 -5.52 -3.67 -1.07
C ASP A 7 -5.43 -4.61 0.15
N ASP A 8 -5.13 -5.89 -0.06
CA ASP A 8 -4.93 -6.89 0.99
C ASP A 8 -3.70 -6.56 1.85
N GLU A 9 -2.61 -6.08 1.24
CA GLU A 9 -1.42 -5.62 1.96
C GLU A 9 -1.68 -4.32 2.73
N VAL A 10 -2.46 -3.42 2.14
CA VAL A 10 -2.90 -2.17 2.78
C VAL A 10 -3.74 -2.46 4.03
N LYS A 11 -4.70 -3.39 3.92
CA LYS A 11 -5.55 -3.83 5.03
C LYS A 11 -4.79 -4.59 6.09
N ALA A 12 -3.87 -5.47 5.68
CA ALA A 12 -3.04 -6.25 6.59
C ALA A 12 -1.99 -5.39 7.33
N GLY A 13 -1.67 -4.21 6.78
CA GLY A 13 -0.66 -3.32 7.35
C GLY A 13 0.78 -3.80 7.13
N ALA A 14 1.00 -4.76 6.23
CA ALA A 14 2.31 -5.32 5.93
C ALA A 14 2.46 -5.64 4.44
N LEU A 15 3.66 -5.40 3.90
CA LEU A 15 4.00 -5.74 2.53
C LEU A 15 4.14 -7.26 2.35
N SER A 16 3.64 -7.78 1.23
CA SER A 16 3.91 -9.14 0.79
C SER A 16 5.37 -9.28 0.34
N ASP A 17 5.85 -10.51 0.15
CA ASP A 17 7.21 -10.75 -0.34
C ASP A 17 7.40 -10.24 -1.79
N GLU A 18 6.34 -10.22 -2.60
CA GLU A 18 6.37 -9.64 -3.93
C GLU A 18 6.51 -8.11 -3.86
N SER A 19 5.75 -7.44 -2.99
CA SER A 19 5.86 -5.99 -2.84
C SER A 19 7.16 -5.57 -2.17
N LYS A 20 7.71 -6.36 -1.24
CA LYS A 20 9.09 -6.14 -0.72
C LYS A 20 10.12 -6.24 -1.84
N LYS A 21 9.98 -7.19 -2.77
CA LYS A 21 10.84 -7.27 -3.94
C LYS A 21 10.70 -6.03 -4.82
N ARG A 22 9.47 -5.57 -5.10
CA ARG A 22 9.22 -4.33 -5.86
C ARG A 22 9.80 -3.09 -5.17
N LEU A 23 9.78 -3.04 -3.84
CA LEU A 23 10.42 -2.00 -3.03
C LEU A 23 11.94 -2.03 -3.21
N SER A 24 12.55 -3.22 -3.13
CA SER A 24 14.00 -3.39 -3.34
C SER A 24 14.45 -3.04 -4.77
N GLU A 25 13.57 -3.24 -5.76
CA GLU A 25 13.79 -2.87 -7.16
C GLU A 25 13.51 -1.37 -7.43
N GLY A 26 13.06 -0.61 -6.43
CA GLY A 26 12.68 0.80 -6.57
C GLY A 26 11.42 1.04 -7.38
N LYS A 27 10.60 0.01 -7.62
CA LYS A 27 9.33 0.09 -8.38
C LYS A 27 8.17 0.64 -7.55
N ILE A 28 8.30 0.58 -6.23
CA ILE A 28 7.45 1.24 -5.25
C ILE A 28 8.38 1.80 -4.16
N THR A 29 7.88 2.78 -3.41
CA THR A 29 8.56 3.40 -2.29
C THR A 29 7.83 3.11 -0.99
N GLU A 30 8.49 3.34 0.15
CA GLU A 30 7.82 3.28 1.46
C GLU A 30 6.67 4.30 1.54
N LEU A 31 6.85 5.47 0.93
CA LEU A 31 5.80 6.50 0.85
C LEU A 31 4.56 6.00 0.09
N ASP A 32 4.73 5.20 -0.97
CA ASP A 32 3.59 4.61 -1.69
C ASP A 32 2.76 3.70 -0.77
N PHE A 33 3.42 2.98 0.14
CA PHE A 33 2.75 2.14 1.12
C PHE A 33 2.02 2.95 2.18
N GLU A 34 2.66 3.98 2.73
CA GLU A 34 2.05 4.89 3.71
C GLU A 34 0.82 5.62 3.13
N VAL A 35 0.95 6.14 1.91
CA VAL A 35 -0.16 6.82 1.21
C VAL A 35 -1.32 5.87 0.98
N ALA A 36 -1.05 4.62 0.58
CA ALA A 36 -2.09 3.61 0.41
C ALA A 36 -2.86 3.33 1.71
N GLN A 37 -2.15 3.21 2.85
CA GLN A 37 -2.77 3.06 4.17
C GLN A 37 -3.62 4.26 4.57
N ILE A 38 -3.13 5.48 4.33
CA ILE A 38 -3.89 6.71 4.63
C ILE A 38 -5.17 6.76 3.78
N LEU A 39 -5.05 6.52 2.47
CA LEU A 39 -6.19 6.51 1.55
C LEU A 39 -7.23 5.46 1.94
N HIS A 40 -6.79 4.28 2.37
CA HIS A 40 -7.68 3.24 2.87
C HIS A 40 -8.46 3.71 4.10
N LYS A 41 -7.78 4.27 5.11
CA LYS A 41 -8.43 4.82 6.32
C LYS A 41 -9.41 5.95 6.01
N ILE A 42 -9.07 6.82 5.06
CA ILE A 42 -9.99 7.85 4.57
C ILE A 42 -11.22 7.16 3.96
N ASN A 43 -11.02 6.17 3.10
CA ASN A 43 -12.13 5.48 2.44
C ASN A 43 -13.07 4.76 3.42
N GLU A 44 -12.54 4.15 4.48
CA GLU A 44 -13.34 3.54 5.56
C GLU A 44 -14.13 4.56 6.40
N ARG A 45 -13.70 5.82 6.43
CA ARG A 45 -14.41 6.88 7.15
C ARG A 45 -15.60 7.44 6.37
N TYR A 46 -15.50 7.42 5.03
CA TYR A 46 -16.47 8.06 4.13
C TYR A 46 -17.42 7.07 3.42
N ASN A 47 -17.23 5.75 3.58
CA ASN A 47 -18.15 4.70 3.14
C ASN A 47 -18.57 3.84 4.33
#